data_AF-A0A645CEQ0-F1
#
_entry.id   AF-A0A645CEQ0-F1
#
_cell.length_a   1.000
_cell.length_b   1.000
_cell.length_c   1.000
_cell.angle_alpha   90.00
_cell.angle_beta   90.00
_cell.angle_gamma   90.00
#
_symmetry.space_group_name_H-M   'P 1'
#
loop_
_entity.id
_entity.type
_entity.pdbx_description
1 polymer ?
#
loop_
_entity_poly.entity_id
_entity_poly.type
_entity_poly.pdbx_seq_one_letter_code
_entity_poly.pdbx_strand_id
1 'polypeptide(L)'
;MPIRLPLMADGTNPSGLASGTVVYPGMDAGASGMNVYPDTAWGLEPASIDSIAIDKATGKITGNLKDGGAPVVVGYIALANVANPSGVTRLDSGYYKAGEGAGKCTAVSIGGAVTATVNNVTTDGVPIRSAGKTTLQDGGLESSGTDLATEIAEMITTQRGYQANTRIITVTDSMLEELVNMKR
;
A
#
# COMPACT_ATOMS: atom_id res chain seq x y z
N MET A 1 12.78 3.57 0.65
CA MET A 1 13.45 4.43 1.66
C MET A 1 13.49 3.66 2.97
N PRO A 2 14.67 3.40 3.57
CA PRO A 2 14.73 2.78 4.88
C PRO A 2 14.07 3.69 5.93
N ILE A 3 13.39 3.06 6.90
CA ILE A 3 12.87 3.72 8.10
C ILE A 3 14.02 4.50 8.77
N ARG A 4 13.80 5.79 9.05
CA ARG A 4 14.79 6.65 9.69
C ARG A 4 14.68 6.45 11.20
N LEU A 5 15.68 5.82 11.81
CA LEU A 5 15.69 5.67 13.27
C LEU A 5 16.14 7.00 13.92
N PRO A 6 15.32 7.57 14.82
CA PRO A 6 15.60 8.81 15.56
C PRO A 6 16.59 8.56 16.71
N LEU A 7 17.37 9.59 17.08
CA LEU A 7 18.28 9.55 18.24
C LEU A 7 17.74 10.43 19.38
N MET A 8 18.02 10.09 20.64
CA MET A 8 17.66 10.91 21.80
C MET A 8 18.65 12.06 21.95
N ALA A 9 18.16 13.29 22.14
CA ALA A 9 18.98 14.42 22.55
C ALA A 9 19.36 14.25 24.03
N ASP A 10 20.65 14.11 24.28
CA ASP A 10 21.24 14.41 25.59
C ASP A 10 21.25 15.95 25.74
N GLY A 11 20.78 16.48 26.86
CA GLY A 11 20.36 17.89 27.07
C GLY A 11 21.45 18.96 27.01
N THR A 12 22.51 18.72 26.25
CA THR A 12 23.75 19.48 26.23
C THR A 12 24.13 19.98 24.83
N ASN A 13 23.17 19.94 23.89
CA ASN A 13 23.33 20.36 22.50
C ASN A 13 23.16 21.89 22.33
N PRO A 14 23.93 22.56 21.44
CA PRO A 14 23.89 24.02 21.24
C PRO A 14 22.58 24.56 20.62
N SER A 15 21.63 23.68 20.30
CA SER A 15 20.30 24.02 19.74
C SER A 15 19.20 24.22 20.80
N GLY A 16 19.54 24.15 22.10
CA GLY A 16 18.58 24.39 23.20
C GLY A 16 17.48 23.33 23.34
N LEU A 17 17.71 22.14 22.79
CA LEU A 17 16.77 21.01 22.81
C LEU A 17 16.90 20.26 24.15
N ALA A 18 15.79 20.15 24.89
CA ALA A 18 15.75 19.51 26.20
C ALA A 18 16.11 18.01 26.12
N SER A 19 16.71 17.48 27.20
CA SER A 19 17.00 16.05 27.34
C SER A 19 15.74 15.21 27.11
N GLY A 20 15.82 14.21 26.22
CA GLY A 20 14.69 13.38 25.82
C GLY A 20 13.88 13.89 24.62
N THR A 21 14.28 15.00 24.00
CA THR A 21 13.74 15.39 22.68
C THR A 21 14.43 14.60 21.57
N VAL A 22 13.70 14.29 20.51
CA VAL A 22 14.16 13.39 19.45
C VAL A 22 14.75 14.16 18.28
N VAL A 23 15.97 13.79 17.91
CA VAL A 23 16.69 14.38 16.78
C VAL A 23 16.58 13.44 15.58
N TYR A 24 16.01 13.97 14.50
CA TYR A 24 15.88 13.25 13.23
C TYR A 24 17.15 13.44 12.40
N PRO A 25 17.70 12.39 11.76
CA PRO A 25 18.81 12.56 10.84
C PRO A 25 18.36 13.39 9.62
N GLY A 26 19.13 14.45 9.34
CA GLY A 26 18.95 15.29 8.16
C GLY A 26 19.30 14.57 6.87
N MET A 27 19.18 15.28 5.75
CA MET A 27 19.67 14.83 4.44
C MET A 27 20.94 15.62 4.09
N ASP A 28 21.93 14.95 3.51
CA ASP A 28 23.04 15.63 2.85
C ASP A 28 22.49 16.50 1.70
N ALA A 29 22.88 17.78 1.66
CA ALA A 29 22.56 18.68 0.56
C ALA A 29 23.22 18.26 -0.76
N GLY A 30 24.23 17.37 -0.71
CA GLY A 30 24.94 16.81 -1.85
C GLY A 30 24.33 15.53 -2.42
N ALA A 31 23.14 15.62 -3.03
CA ALA A 31 22.55 14.71 -4.04
C ALA A 31 22.54 13.17 -3.81
N SER A 32 23.08 12.66 -2.70
CA SER A 32 23.29 11.22 -2.47
C SER A 32 22.16 10.59 -1.65
N GLY A 33 21.24 11.41 -1.10
CA GLY A 33 20.08 10.93 -0.34
C GLY A 33 20.42 10.18 0.96
N MET A 34 21.70 10.16 1.36
CA MET A 34 22.17 9.48 2.57
C MET A 34 21.76 10.25 3.83
N ASN A 35 21.45 9.50 4.90
CA ASN A 35 21.14 10.09 6.20
C ASN A 35 22.41 10.70 6.80
N VAL A 36 22.36 12.01 7.09
CA VAL A 36 23.38 12.67 7.89
C VAL A 36 22.86 12.76 9.31
N TYR A 37 23.43 11.94 10.18
CA TYR A 37 23.27 12.11 11.62
C TYR A 37 24.01 13.39 12.03
N PRO A 38 23.47 14.20 12.95
CA PRO A 38 24.18 15.39 13.44
C PRO A 38 25.58 14.98 13.92
N ASP A 39 26.57 15.75 13.50
CA ASP A 39 28.00 15.53 13.75
C ASP A 39 28.29 15.14 15.20
N THR A 40 29.07 14.07 15.33
CA THR A 40 29.42 13.36 16.54
C THR A 40 30.28 14.22 17.46
N ALA A 41 29.76 14.57 18.65
CA ALA A 41 30.61 14.85 19.80
C ALA A 41 30.00 14.40 21.16
N TRP A 42 28.82 13.77 21.16
CA TRP A 42 28.07 13.56 22.39
C TRP A 42 27.38 12.19 22.29
N GLY A 43 27.53 11.36 23.33
CA GLY A 43 27.02 10.00 23.38
C GLY A 43 25.49 9.97 23.39
N LEU A 44 24.89 10.12 22.21
CA LEU A 44 23.45 9.98 22.03
C LEU A 44 23.12 8.49 22.00
N GLU A 45 22.50 8.00 23.06
CA GLU A 45 22.04 6.62 23.13
C GLU A 45 20.88 6.40 22.13
N PRO A 46 20.84 5.23 21.45
CA PRO A 46 19.74 4.92 20.56
C PRO A 46 18.43 4.90 21.34
N ALA A 47 17.46 5.66 20.83
CA ALA A 47 16.15 5.81 21.41
C ALA A 47 15.45 4.44 21.50
N SER A 48 15.38 3.83 22.70
CA SER A 48 14.72 2.53 22.86
C SER A 48 13.20 2.69 22.82
N ILE A 49 12.58 2.17 21.76
CA ILE A 49 11.13 2.21 21.55
C ILE A 49 10.50 1.02 22.27
N ASP A 50 9.50 1.28 23.10
CA ASP A 50 8.77 0.27 23.87
C ASP A 50 7.52 -0.22 23.13
N SER A 51 6.83 0.67 22.42
CA SER A 51 5.66 0.34 21.59
C SER A 51 5.60 1.19 20.33
N ILE A 52 5.00 0.63 19.28
CA ILE A 52 4.76 1.29 18.00
C ILE A 52 3.24 1.46 17.85
N ALA A 53 2.80 2.68 17.55
CA ALA A 53 1.43 3.02 17.23
C ALA A 53 1.35 3.60 15.81
N ILE A 54 0.24 3.35 15.13
CA ILE A 54 -0.04 3.89 13.79
C ILE A 54 -1.29 4.77 13.89
N ASP A 55 -1.17 6.04 13.54
CA ASP A 55 -2.29 6.97 13.51
C ASP A 55 -3.22 6.67 12.31
N LYS A 56 -4.51 6.51 12.58
CA LYS A 56 -5.54 6.10 11.62
C LYS A 56 -5.85 7.16 10.56
N ALA A 57 -5.74 8.44 10.92
CA ALA A 57 -6.12 9.56 10.06
C ALA A 57 -4.97 10.01 9.16
N THR A 58 -3.72 9.76 9.57
CA THR A 58 -2.53 10.27 8.88
C THR A 58 -1.57 9.18 8.40
N GLY A 59 -1.77 7.93 8.81
CA GLY A 59 -0.84 6.83 8.52
C GLY A 59 0.54 7.03 9.16
N LYS A 60 0.62 7.88 10.19
CA LYS A 60 1.85 8.25 10.89
C LYS A 60 2.23 7.13 11.85
N ILE A 61 3.42 6.59 11.69
CA ILE A 61 4.00 5.57 12.58
C ILE A 61 4.75 6.31 13.69
N THR A 62 4.29 6.18 14.93
CA THR A 62 4.93 6.75 16.12
C THR A 62 5.42 5.66 17.06
N GLY A 63 6.66 5.74 17.50
CA GLY A 63 7.23 4.91 18.56
C GLY A 63 7.19 5.65 19.89
N ASN A 64 6.62 5.02 20.92
CA ASN A 64 6.68 5.52 22.29
C ASN A 64 8.00 5.11 22.92
N LEU A 65 8.69 6.08 23.53
CA LEU A 65 10.02 5.87 24.10
C LEU A 65 9.92 5.29 25.50
N LYS A 66 10.79 4.32 25.82
CA LYS A 66 10.83 3.67 27.14
C LYS A 66 11.18 4.63 28.29
N ASP A 67 11.84 5.74 27.97
CA ASP A 67 12.38 6.71 28.93
C ASP A 67 11.44 7.92 29.19
N GLY A 68 10.14 7.77 28.93
CA GLY A 68 9.12 8.76 29.31
C GLY A 68 9.07 10.04 28.46
N GLY A 69 9.81 10.08 27.34
CA GLY A 69 9.84 11.21 26.39
C GLY A 69 8.64 11.28 25.44
N ALA A 70 8.57 12.38 24.67
CA ALA A 70 7.54 12.58 23.65
C ALA A 70 7.59 11.49 22.55
N PRO A 71 6.44 11.05 22.01
CA PRO A 71 6.40 9.98 21.02
C PRO A 71 7.13 10.39 19.74
N VAL A 72 7.92 9.45 19.21
CA VAL A 72 8.85 9.70 18.11
C VAL A 72 8.25 9.26 16.79
N VAL A 73 8.38 10.08 15.75
CA VAL A 73 7.81 9.78 14.43
C VAL A 73 8.80 8.95 13.60
N VAL A 74 8.55 7.66 13.47
CA VAL A 74 9.45 6.74 12.74
C VAL A 74 9.25 6.86 11.22
N GLY A 75 8.02 7.16 10.79
CA GLY A 75 7.71 7.34 9.37
C GLY A 75 6.22 7.46 9.07
N TYR A 76 5.90 7.47 7.78
CA TYR A 76 4.52 7.49 7.28
C TYR A 76 4.30 6.34 6.31
N ILE A 77 3.12 5.74 6.35
CA ILE A 77 2.70 4.75 5.36
C ILE A 77 2.23 5.49 4.11
N ALA A 78 2.87 5.22 2.98
CA ALA A 78 2.42 5.68 1.67
C ALA A 78 1.54 4.61 1.03
N LEU A 79 0.43 5.02 0.44
CA LEU A 79 -0.41 4.19 -0.41
C LEU A 79 -0.10 4.49 -1.88
N ALA A 80 -0.52 3.61 -2.78
CA ALA A 80 -0.47 3.86 -4.21
C ALA A 80 -1.89 4.00 -4.76
N ASN A 81 -2.12 5.02 -5.57
CA ASN A 81 -3.34 5.18 -6.33
C ASN A 81 -3.03 5.06 -7.83
N VAL A 82 -3.91 4.34 -8.53
CA VAL A 82 -3.79 4.09 -9.95
C VAL A 82 -4.97 4.75 -10.65
N ALA A 83 -4.71 5.44 -11.78
CA ALA A 83 -5.73 6.19 -12.50
C ALA A 83 -6.91 5.31 -12.96
N ASN A 84 -6.63 4.05 -13.37
CA ASN A 84 -7.64 3.07 -13.73
C ASN A 84 -7.50 1.78 -12.89
N PRO A 85 -8.35 1.55 -11.87
CA PRO A 85 -8.28 0.37 -11.04
C PRO A 85 -8.65 -0.92 -11.78
N SER A 86 -9.47 -0.87 -12.84
CA SER A 86 -9.77 -2.07 -13.66
C SER A 86 -8.62 -2.46 -14.59
N GLY A 87 -7.63 -1.59 -14.75
CA GLY A 87 -6.45 -1.83 -15.59
C GLY A 87 -5.28 -2.48 -14.84
N VAL A 88 -5.41 -2.74 -13.54
CA VAL A 88 -4.37 -3.48 -12.81
C VAL A 88 -4.49 -4.97 -13.07
N THR A 89 -3.34 -5.63 -13.28
CA THR A 89 -3.30 -7.07 -13.44
C THR A 89 -3.06 -7.71 -12.08
N ARG A 90 -3.92 -8.65 -11.69
CA ARG A 90 -3.73 -9.43 -10.46
C ARG A 90 -2.51 -10.35 -10.62
N LEU A 91 -1.57 -10.22 -9.69
CA LEU A 91 -0.49 -11.18 -9.47
C LEU A 91 -0.98 -12.28 -8.50
N ASP A 92 -0.09 -13.19 -8.13
CA ASP A 92 -0.41 -14.18 -7.11
C ASP A 92 -0.57 -13.54 -5.71
N SER A 93 -1.27 -14.24 -4.81
CA SER A 93 -1.41 -13.90 -3.38
C SER A 93 -2.02 -12.53 -3.05
N GLY A 94 -2.85 -11.98 -3.95
CA GLY A 94 -3.56 -10.71 -3.72
C GLY A 94 -2.73 -9.46 -4.05
N TYR A 95 -1.54 -9.62 -4.63
CA TYR A 95 -0.78 -8.50 -5.17
C TYR A 95 -1.35 -8.07 -6.52
N TYR A 96 -1.20 -6.78 -6.85
CA TYR A 96 -1.60 -6.22 -8.13
C TYR A 96 -0.42 -5.49 -8.76
N LYS A 97 -0.25 -5.67 -10.07
CA LYS A 97 0.70 -4.92 -10.88
C LYS A 97 -0.04 -3.89 -11.73
N ALA A 98 0.37 -2.63 -11.63
CA ALA A 98 -0.06 -1.61 -12.58
C ALA A 98 0.62 -1.89 -13.94
N GLY A 99 -0.15 -2.45 -14.87
CA GLY A 99 0.26 -2.60 -16.26
C GLY A 99 -0.04 -1.34 -17.08
N GLU A 100 0.16 -1.42 -18.39
CA GLU A 100 -0.03 -0.29 -19.30
C GLU A 100 -1.49 0.22 -19.31
N GLY A 101 -2.47 -0.67 -19.13
CA GLY A 101 -3.89 -0.32 -19.04
C GLY A 101 -4.33 0.33 -17.72
N ALA A 102 -3.48 0.28 -16.67
CA ALA A 102 -3.76 0.88 -15.37
C ALA A 102 -3.48 2.40 -15.36
N GLY A 103 -2.69 2.88 -16.32
CA GLY A 103 -2.26 4.26 -16.39
C GLY A 103 -1.22 4.62 -15.32
N LYS A 104 -1.10 5.92 -15.02
CA LYS A 104 -0.07 6.41 -14.10
C LYS A 104 -0.39 5.98 -12.66
N CYS A 105 0.53 5.24 -12.06
CA CYS A 105 0.54 4.98 -10.62
C CYS A 105 1.16 6.19 -9.90
N THR A 106 0.50 6.68 -8.86
CA THR A 106 0.95 7.81 -8.05
C THR A 106 0.97 7.41 -6.59
N ALA A 107 2.00 7.83 -5.86
CA ALA A 107 2.04 7.65 -4.42
C ALA A 107 1.08 8.66 -3.76
N VAL A 108 0.37 8.22 -2.73
CA VAL A 108 -0.54 9.06 -1.95
C VAL A 108 -0.28 8.89 -0.46
N SER A 109 -0.40 9.98 0.30
CA SER A 109 -0.35 9.98 1.76
C SER A 109 -1.75 10.04 2.34
N ILE A 110 -1.94 9.33 3.44
CA ILE A 110 -3.22 9.26 4.15
C ILE A 110 -3.43 10.59 4.90
N GLY A 111 -4.62 11.17 4.78
CA GLY A 111 -4.93 12.49 5.35
C GLY A 111 -4.13 13.66 4.79
N GLY A 112 -3.37 13.49 3.69
CA GLY A 112 -2.50 14.54 3.15
C GLY A 112 -1.31 14.89 4.06
N ALA A 113 -0.94 13.98 4.96
CA ALA A 113 0.10 14.22 5.97
C ALA A 113 1.49 14.52 5.39
N VAL A 114 1.74 14.15 4.13
CA VAL A 114 3.01 14.38 3.43
C VAL A 114 2.74 14.97 2.05
N THR A 115 3.25 16.19 1.81
CA THR A 115 3.18 16.92 0.53
C THR A 115 4.58 17.04 -0.09
N ALA A 116 5.29 15.92 -0.19
CA ALA A 116 6.65 15.85 -0.74
C ALA A 116 6.67 14.93 -1.98
N THR A 117 7.80 14.86 -2.66
CA THR A 117 8.03 13.87 -3.73
C THR A 117 8.50 12.54 -3.16
N VAL A 118 8.21 11.46 -3.87
CA VAL A 118 8.82 10.15 -3.57
C VAL A 118 10.33 10.30 -3.61
N ASN A 119 11.00 9.72 -2.61
CA ASN A 119 12.44 9.80 -2.40
C ASN A 119 13.01 11.19 -2.08
N ASN A 120 12.18 12.17 -1.70
CA ASN A 120 12.62 13.53 -1.36
C ASN A 120 13.49 14.19 -2.46
N VAL A 121 13.20 13.84 -3.72
CA VAL A 121 13.89 14.40 -4.88
C VAL A 121 13.21 15.72 -5.24
N THR A 122 13.92 16.82 -5.11
CA THR A 122 13.40 18.19 -5.33
C THR A 122 13.16 18.52 -6.81
N THR A 123 13.63 17.70 -7.75
CA THR A 123 13.48 17.90 -9.21
C THR A 123 13.02 16.60 -9.89
N ASP A 124 11.94 16.65 -10.67
CA ASP A 124 11.34 15.52 -11.43
C ASP A 124 10.86 14.29 -10.62
N GLY A 125 10.71 14.43 -9.30
CA GLY A 125 10.14 13.38 -8.46
C GLY A 125 8.62 13.18 -8.66
N VAL A 126 8.13 11.95 -8.44
CA VAL A 126 6.68 11.68 -8.43
C VAL A 126 6.07 12.35 -7.19
N PRO A 127 5.09 13.27 -7.32
CA PRO A 127 4.51 13.96 -6.16
C PRO A 127 3.63 13.00 -5.35
N ILE A 128 3.74 13.07 -4.02
CA ILE A 128 2.83 12.38 -3.11
C ILE A 128 1.56 13.22 -2.99
N ARG A 129 0.42 12.65 -3.41
CA ARG A 129 -0.89 13.33 -3.34
C ARG A 129 -1.63 12.95 -2.07
N SER A 130 -2.69 13.67 -1.71
CA SER A 130 -3.57 13.24 -0.62
C SER A 130 -4.46 12.08 -1.07
N ALA A 131 -4.58 11.04 -0.24
CA ALA A 131 -5.51 9.94 -0.45
C ALA A 131 -6.99 10.38 -0.30
N GLY A 132 -7.26 11.61 0.15
CA GLY A 132 -8.62 12.10 0.36
C GLY A 132 -9.17 11.64 1.71
N LYS A 133 -10.34 10.99 1.72
CA LYS A 133 -11.05 10.52 2.94
C LYS A 133 -10.62 9.13 3.40
N THR A 134 -9.66 8.50 2.74
CA THR A 134 -9.17 7.17 3.13
C THR A 134 -8.50 7.25 4.49
N THR A 135 -8.82 6.31 5.37
CA THR A 135 -8.25 6.17 6.71
C THR A 135 -7.76 4.74 6.90
N LEU A 136 -6.75 4.54 7.74
CA LEU A 136 -6.34 3.20 8.13
C LEU A 136 -7.21 2.70 9.28
N GLN A 137 -7.51 1.41 9.26
CA GLN A 137 -8.06 0.71 10.41
C GLN A 137 -7.02 -0.27 10.94
N ASP A 138 -6.58 -0.07 12.18
CA ASP A 138 -5.68 -0.98 12.87
C ASP A 138 -6.46 -2.19 13.42
N GLY A 139 -5.80 -3.35 13.46
CA GLY A 139 -6.38 -4.58 14.01
C GLY A 139 -7.52 -5.22 13.20
N GLY A 140 -7.87 -4.68 12.03
CA GLY A 140 -8.82 -5.27 11.08
C GLY A 140 -8.11 -5.87 9.88
N LEU A 141 -8.67 -6.96 9.33
CA LEU A 141 -8.27 -7.51 8.04
C LEU A 141 -9.41 -7.24 7.04
N GLU A 142 -9.09 -6.66 5.88
CA GLU A 142 -10.08 -6.48 4.82
C GLU A 142 -10.53 -7.86 4.32
N SER A 143 -11.82 -8.16 4.48
CA SER A 143 -12.43 -9.37 3.94
C SER A 143 -12.65 -9.23 2.44
N SER A 144 -12.69 -10.36 1.73
CA SER A 144 -13.14 -10.37 0.33
C SER A 144 -14.55 -9.77 0.24
N GLY A 145 -14.77 -8.90 -0.73
CA GLY A 145 -16.09 -8.35 -1.05
C GLY A 145 -17.00 -9.30 -1.83
N THR A 146 -16.58 -10.56 -2.02
CA THR A 146 -17.33 -11.57 -2.80
C THR A 146 -18.47 -12.17 -1.97
N ASP A 147 -19.69 -12.14 -2.52
CA ASP A 147 -20.83 -12.87 -1.95
C ASP A 147 -20.90 -14.30 -2.50
N LEU A 148 -20.57 -15.27 -1.66
CA LEU A 148 -20.50 -16.67 -2.05
C LEU A 148 -21.83 -17.22 -2.58
N ALA A 149 -22.97 -16.79 -2.02
CA ALA A 149 -24.28 -17.29 -2.44
C ALA A 149 -24.60 -16.88 -3.89
N THR A 150 -24.32 -15.61 -4.21
CA THR A 150 -24.51 -15.06 -5.56
C THR A 150 -23.54 -15.69 -6.57
N GLU A 151 -22.26 -15.83 -6.21
CA GLU A 151 -21.25 -16.46 -7.10
C GLU A 151 -21.59 -17.93 -7.42
N ILE A 152 -22.08 -18.69 -6.44
CA ILE A 152 -22.52 -20.08 -6.68
C ILE A 152 -23.75 -20.11 -7.59
N ALA A 153 -24.71 -19.21 -7.42
CA ALA A 153 -25.89 -19.15 -8.28
C ALA A 153 -25.54 -18.79 -9.74
N GLU A 154 -24.58 -17.87 -9.94
CA GLU A 154 -24.08 -17.51 -11.26
C GLU A 154 -23.29 -18.66 -11.91
N MET A 155 -22.47 -19.38 -11.11
CA MET A 155 -21.80 -20.59 -11.57
C MET A 155 -22.81 -21.67 -12.01
N ILE A 156 -23.87 -21.91 -11.22
CA ILE A 156 -24.93 -22.88 -11.56
C ILE A 156 -25.64 -22.48 -12.85
N THR A 157 -25.93 -21.18 -13.02
CA THR A 157 -26.59 -20.66 -14.23
C THR A 157 -25.70 -20.86 -15.46
N THR A 158 -24.41 -20.56 -15.34
CA THR A 158 -23.42 -20.78 -16.40
C THR A 158 -23.31 -22.28 -16.76
N GLN A 159 -23.26 -23.16 -15.76
CA GLN A 159 -23.24 -24.61 -15.97
C GLN A 159 -24.52 -25.12 -16.65
N ARG A 160 -25.70 -24.62 -16.25
CA ARG A 160 -26.97 -24.95 -16.92
C ARG A 160 -26.99 -24.47 -18.37
N GLY A 161 -26.44 -23.29 -18.65
CA GLY A 161 -26.22 -22.79 -20.02
C GLY A 161 -25.34 -23.73 -20.84
N TYR A 162 -24.22 -24.20 -20.28
CA TYR A 162 -23.35 -25.17 -20.95
C TYR A 162 -24.04 -26.51 -21.22
N GLN A 163 -24.82 -27.03 -20.26
CA GLN A 163 -25.59 -28.26 -20.44
C GLN A 163 -26.68 -28.11 -21.51
N ALA A 164 -27.35 -26.95 -21.57
CA ALA A 164 -28.33 -26.64 -22.60
C ALA A 164 -27.67 -26.58 -23.99
N ASN A 165 -26.52 -25.90 -24.10
CA ASN A 165 -25.76 -25.84 -25.35
C ASN A 165 -25.31 -27.23 -25.81
N THR A 166 -24.86 -28.08 -24.88
CA THR A 166 -24.44 -29.46 -25.20
C THR A 166 -25.63 -30.31 -25.69
N ARG A 167 -26.81 -30.18 -25.05
CA ARG A 167 -28.02 -30.86 -25.53
C ARG A 167 -28.44 -30.41 -26.91
N ILE A 168 -28.37 -29.10 -27.19
CA ILE A 168 -28.65 -28.57 -28.53
C ILE A 168 -27.73 -29.23 -29.56
N ILE A 169 -26.42 -29.33 -29.28
CA ILE A 169 -25.46 -29.99 -30.17
C ILE A 169 -25.83 -31.46 -30.41
N THR A 170 -26.13 -32.22 -29.35
CA THR A 170 -26.51 -33.64 -29.51
C THR A 170 -27.79 -33.82 -30.33
N VAL A 171 -28.76 -32.93 -30.16
CA VAL A 171 -30.00 -32.97 -30.95
C VAL A 171 -29.71 -32.60 -32.40
N THR A 172 -28.88 -31.58 -32.67
CA THR A 172 -28.48 -31.26 -34.03
C THR A 172 -27.69 -32.37 -34.70
N ASP A 173 -26.83 -33.09 -33.97
CA ASP A 173 -26.08 -34.23 -34.51
C ASP A 173 -27.01 -35.38 -34.87
N SER A 174 -28.00 -35.68 -34.02
CA SER A 174 -29.01 -36.71 -34.34
C SER A 174 -29.83 -36.35 -35.58
N MET A 175 -30.19 -35.06 -35.76
CA MET A 175 -30.88 -34.59 -36.96
C MET A 175 -29.99 -34.69 -38.21
N LEU A 176 -28.69 -34.39 -38.10
CA LEU A 176 -27.74 -34.54 -39.20
C LEU A 176 -27.56 -36.00 -39.61
N GLU A 177 -27.50 -36.92 -38.65
CA GLU A 177 -27.43 -38.35 -38.90
C GLU A 177 -28.68 -38.86 -39.63
N GLU A 178 -29.86 -38.42 -39.21
CA GLU A 178 -31.14 -38.74 -39.88
C GLU A 178 -31.18 -38.20 -41.32
N LEU A 179 -30.72 -36.96 -41.54
CA LEU A 179 -30.62 -36.37 -42.89
C LEU A 179 -29.65 -37.12 -43.80
N VAL A 180 -28.51 -37.57 -43.28
CA VAL A 180 -27.53 -38.35 -44.04
C VAL A 180 -28.10 -39.72 -44.42
N ASN A 181 -28.83 -40.36 -43.51
CA ASN A 181 -29.48 -41.65 -43.75
C ASN A 181 -30.64 -41.58 -44.74
N MET A 182 -31.30 -40.42 -44.90
CA MET A 182 -32.32 -40.20 -45.94
C MET A 182 -31.76 -40.01 -47.36
N LYS A 183 -30.47 -39.67 -47.51
CA LYS A 183 -29.86 -39.46 -48.84
C LYS A 183 -29.50 -40.78 -49.55
N ARG A 184 -29.54 -41.91 -48.84
CA ARG A 184 -29.23 -43.24 -49.38
C ARG A 184 -30.48 -43.92 -49.92
#